data_AF-A0A5J6GIN2-F1
#
_entry.id   AF-A0A5J6GIN2-F1
#
_cell.length_a   1.000
_cell.length_b   1.000
_cell.length_c   1.000
_cell.angle_alpha   90.00
_cell.angle_beta   90.00
_cell.angle_gamma   90.00
#
_symmetry.space_group_name_H-M   'P 1'
#
loop_
_entity.id
_entity.type
_entity.pdbx_description
1 polymer ?
#
loop_
_entity_poly.entity_id
_entity_poly.type
_entity_poly.pdbx_seq_one_letter_code
_entity_poly.pdbx_strand_id
1 'polypeptide(L)'
;MTARAVLRHVQHAIGTHPRGEVTVSARCLDGGCGWTLTATADLKAADVAMMSHTGRTGHPTFARHFVDVALVRRLDLNEGKREIPPLPSAGEPQHERAAH
;
A
#
# COMPACT_ATOMS: atom_id res chain seq x y z
N MET A 1 -11.41 -44.69 -13.97
CA MET A 1 -11.05 -43.94 -12.75
C MET A 1 -11.71 -42.58 -12.81
N THR A 2 -12.55 -42.24 -11.84
CA THR A 2 -13.14 -40.90 -11.72
C THR A 2 -12.24 -40.01 -10.86
N ALA A 3 -11.84 -38.85 -11.38
CA ALA A 3 -11.03 -37.90 -10.63
C ALA A 3 -11.89 -37.27 -9.52
N ARG A 4 -11.42 -37.33 -8.27
CA ARG A 4 -12.05 -36.65 -7.13
C ARG A 4 -11.25 -35.38 -6.84
N ALA A 5 -11.87 -34.22 -7.03
CA ALA A 5 -11.25 -32.95 -6.66
C ALA A 5 -11.42 -32.68 -5.16
N VAL A 6 -10.39 -32.15 -4.51
CA VAL A 6 -10.44 -31.65 -3.13
C VAL A 6 -10.28 -30.14 -3.19
N LEU A 7 -11.32 -29.40 -2.81
CA LEU A 7 -11.25 -27.95 -2.64
C LEU A 7 -10.79 -27.64 -1.20
N ARG A 8 -9.76 -26.81 -1.04
CA ARG A 8 -9.32 -26.30 0.26
C ARG A 8 -9.48 -24.79 0.28
N HIS A 9 -10.21 -24.29 1.27
CA HIS A 9 -10.31 -22.86 1.53
C HIS A 9 -9.04 -22.40 2.25
N VAL A 10 -8.30 -21.46 1.65
CA VAL A 10 -7.09 -20.86 2.24
C VAL A 10 -7.41 -19.44 2.64
N GLN A 11 -7.29 -19.14 3.93
CA GLN A 11 -7.49 -17.79 4.45
C GLN A 11 -6.27 -16.92 4.17
N HIS A 12 -6.49 -15.71 3.65
CA HIS A 12 -5.44 -14.74 3.36
C HIS A 12 -5.72 -13.44 4.10
N ALA A 13 -4.65 -12.70 4.42
CA ALA A 13 -4.73 -11.32 4.87
C ALA A 13 -3.75 -10.45 4.06
N ILE A 14 -4.11 -9.17 3.89
CA ILE A 14 -3.28 -8.15 3.23
C ILE A 14 -3.03 -7.00 4.20
N GLY A 15 -1.83 -6.44 4.16
CA GLY A 15 -1.48 -5.21 4.87
C GLY A 15 -0.18 -4.64 4.34
N THR A 16 0.28 -3.51 4.86
CA THR A 16 1.54 -2.91 4.44
C THR A 16 2.74 -3.77 4.86
N HIS A 17 3.71 -3.88 3.97
CA HIS A 17 4.97 -4.56 4.21
C HIS A 17 5.75 -3.83 5.31
N PRO A 18 6.31 -4.53 6.33
CA PRO A 18 6.92 -3.88 7.50
C PRO A 18 8.20 -3.10 7.18
N ARG A 19 8.83 -3.37 6.02
CA ARG A 19 9.97 -2.59 5.49
C ARG A 19 9.58 -1.71 4.31
N GLY A 20 8.30 -1.72 3.93
CA GLY A 20 7.76 -0.86 2.89
C GLY A 20 7.41 0.50 3.48
N GLU A 21 7.69 1.56 2.73
CA GLU A 21 7.31 2.91 3.11
C GLU A 21 5.89 3.22 2.60
N VAL A 22 5.10 3.93 3.40
CA VAL A 22 3.83 4.50 2.94
C VAL A 22 4.09 5.94 2.54
N THR A 23 3.73 6.29 1.31
CA THR A 23 3.78 7.68 0.84
C THR A 23 2.37 8.22 0.63
N VAL A 24 2.21 9.53 0.79
CA VAL A 24 0.96 10.24 0.52
C VAL A 24 1.22 11.44 -0.37
N SER A 25 0.36 11.62 -1.36
CA SER A 25 0.20 12.88 -2.09
C SER A 25 -1.22 13.41 -1.88
N ALA A 26 -1.43 14.69 -2.10
CA ALA A 26 -2.76 15.29 -1.94
C ALA A 26 -3.01 16.43 -2.94
N ARG A 27 -4.29 16.74 -3.16
CA ARG A 27 -4.72 17.96 -3.84
C ARG A 27 -5.96 18.54 -3.19
N CYS A 28 -6.07 19.86 -3.18
CA CYS A 28 -7.28 20.55 -2.75
C CYS A 28 -8.42 20.28 -3.75
N LEU A 29 -9.65 20.15 -3.25
CA LEU A 29 -10.85 19.94 -4.06
C LEU A 29 -11.78 21.16 -4.13
N ASP A 30 -11.47 22.24 -3.41
CA ASP A 30 -12.24 23.47 -3.49
C ASP A 30 -12.06 24.15 -4.86
N GLY A 31 -13.18 24.58 -5.43
CA GLY A 31 -13.31 24.92 -6.85
C GLY A 31 -12.23 25.85 -7.40
N GLY A 32 -11.40 25.32 -8.31
CA GLY A 32 -10.33 26.07 -8.98
C GLY A 32 -9.03 26.23 -8.18
N CYS A 33 -8.95 25.69 -6.95
CA CYS A 33 -7.73 25.72 -6.18
C CYS A 33 -6.68 24.77 -6.79
N GLY A 34 -5.53 25.32 -7.20
CA GLY A 34 -4.41 24.56 -7.78
C GLY A 34 -3.46 23.96 -6.75
N TRP A 35 -3.81 23.94 -5.46
CA TRP A 35 -2.91 23.47 -4.42
C TRP A 35 -2.73 21.96 -4.47
N THR A 36 -1.47 21.52 -4.50
CA THR A 36 -1.08 20.11 -4.50
C THR A 36 0.07 19.86 -3.53
N LEU A 37 0.13 18.64 -3.00
CA LEU A 37 1.22 18.10 -2.22
C LEU A 37 1.85 16.93 -2.99
N THR A 38 3.13 17.07 -3.34
CA THR A 38 3.94 15.99 -3.92
C THR A 38 4.04 14.82 -2.94
N ALA A 39 4.16 13.60 -3.48
CA ALA A 39 4.30 12.40 -2.66
C ALA A 39 5.42 12.54 -1.61
N THR A 40 5.08 12.24 -0.36
CA THR A 40 6.00 12.27 0.78
C THR A 40 5.72 11.10 1.72
N ALA A 41 6.77 10.59 2.37
CA ALA A 41 6.67 9.60 3.43
C ALA A 41 6.36 10.20 4.81
N ASP A 42 6.55 11.52 4.97
CA ASP A 42 6.21 12.20 6.22
C ASP A 42 4.71 12.50 6.25
N LEU A 43 3.93 11.52 6.72
CA LEU A 43 2.48 11.61 6.81
C LEU A 43 2.02 12.75 7.74
N LYS A 44 2.80 13.05 8.78
CA LYS A 44 2.48 14.14 9.71
C LYS A 44 2.71 15.50 9.06
N ALA A 45 3.81 15.67 8.35
CA ALA A 45 4.04 16.88 7.56
C ALA A 45 2.98 17.05 6.46
N ALA A 46 2.54 15.96 5.83
CA ALA A 46 1.44 16.00 4.87
C ALA A 46 0.13 16.51 5.50
N ASP A 47 -0.23 15.99 6.68
CA ASP A 47 -1.42 16.46 7.41
C ASP A 47 -1.27 17.93 7.81
N VAL A 48 -0.11 18.36 8.30
CA VAL A 48 0.18 19.77 8.62
C VAL A 48 0.07 20.66 7.37
N ALA A 49 0.52 20.19 6.20
CA ALA A 49 0.43 20.95 4.96
C ALA A 49 -1.03 21.20 4.55
N MET A 50 -1.90 20.19 4.65
CA MET A 50 -3.33 20.32 4.40
C MET A 50 -4.02 21.21 5.44
N MET A 51 -3.76 20.99 6.74
CA MET A 51 -4.31 21.85 7.81
C MET A 51 -3.88 23.31 7.64
N SER A 52 -2.62 23.56 7.28
CA SER A 52 -2.11 24.90 7.01
C SER A 52 -2.76 25.53 5.78
N HIS A 53 -3.05 24.73 4.75
CA HIS A 53 -3.79 25.20 3.58
C HIS A 53 -5.22 25.61 3.98
N THR A 54 -5.94 24.75 4.71
CA THR A 54 -7.27 25.06 5.25
C THR A 54 -7.24 26.32 6.11
N GLY A 55 -6.29 26.45 7.03
CA GLY A 55 -6.18 27.62 7.89
C GLY A 55 -5.96 28.94 7.13
N ARG A 56 -5.30 28.90 5.98
CA ARG A 56 -5.05 30.10 5.15
C ARG A 56 -6.18 30.43 4.18
N THR A 57 -6.94 29.45 3.73
CA THR A 57 -7.86 29.60 2.59
C THR A 57 -9.32 29.29 2.94
N GLY A 58 -9.57 28.58 4.04
CA GLY A 58 -10.87 28.04 4.39
C GLY A 58 -11.23 26.74 3.66
N HIS A 59 -10.38 26.23 2.75
CA HIS A 59 -10.65 25.03 1.94
C HIS A 59 -10.52 23.75 2.79
N PRO A 60 -11.60 23.00 3.07
CA PRO A 60 -11.55 21.90 4.03
C PRO A 60 -11.36 20.52 3.36
N THR A 61 -11.48 20.43 2.03
CA THR A 61 -11.60 19.13 1.35
C THR A 61 -10.40 18.84 0.46
N PHE A 62 -9.81 17.65 0.64
CA PHE A 62 -8.63 17.20 -0.11
C PHE A 62 -8.83 15.78 -0.63
N ALA A 63 -8.39 15.51 -1.86
CA ALA A 63 -8.16 14.15 -2.32
C ALA A 63 -6.75 13.74 -1.87
N ARG A 64 -6.63 12.54 -1.27
CA ARG A 64 -5.36 11.94 -0.86
C ARG A 64 -5.12 10.67 -1.64
N HIS A 65 -3.88 10.45 -2.08
CA HIS A 65 -3.46 9.21 -2.71
C HIS A 65 -2.33 8.59 -1.89
N PHE A 66 -2.62 7.44 -1.29
CA PHE A 66 -1.65 6.65 -0.53
C PHE A 66 -1.06 5.57 -1.43
N VAL A 67 0.25 5.37 -1.33
CA VAL A 67 0.97 4.28 -1.99
C VAL A 67 1.77 3.54 -0.93
N ASP A 68 1.61 2.22 -0.90
CA ASP A 68 2.36 1.34 -0.02
C ASP A 68 2.80 0.06 -0.76
N VAL A 69 3.70 -0.68 -0.14
CA VAL A 69 4.05 -2.03 -0.60
C VAL A 69 3.14 -3.01 0.12
N ALA A 70 2.22 -3.65 -0.61
CA ALA A 70 1.33 -4.65 -0.03
C ALA A 70 2.08 -5.96 0.30
N LEU A 71 1.78 -6.52 1.47
CA LEU A 71 2.24 -7.81 1.94
C LEU A 71 1.03 -8.72 2.18
N VAL A 72 0.92 -9.78 1.38
CA VAL A 72 -0.12 -10.80 1.50
C VAL A 72 0.40 -11.98 2.31
N ARG A 73 -0.36 -12.43 3.30
CA ARG A 73 -0.04 -13.58 4.15
C ARG A 73 -1.12 -14.65 4.05
N ARG A 74 -0.71 -15.91 4.00
CA ARG A 74 -1.58 -17.07 4.20
C ARG A 74 -1.71 -17.34 5.69
N LEU A 75 -2.91 -17.19 6.24
CA LEU A 75 -3.12 -17.23 7.69
C LEU A 75 -2.87 -18.61 8.29
N ASP A 76 -3.15 -19.67 7.53
CA ASP A 76 -2.92 -21.07 7.89
C ASP A 76 -1.44 -21.46 7.96
N LEU A 77 -0.58 -20.80 7.18
CA LEU A 77 0.86 -21.09 7.13
C LEU A 77 1.72 -20.06 7.88
N ASN A 78 1.19 -18.86 8.12
CA ASN A 78 1.93 -17.72 8.67
C ASN A 78 1.42 -17.31 10.08
N GLU A 79 0.76 -18.21 10.80
CA GLU A 79 0.31 -17.96 12.17
C GLU A 79 1.51 -17.56 13.06
N GLY A 80 1.40 -16.39 13.72
CA GLY A 80 2.48 -15.82 14.53
C GLY A 80 3.66 -15.19 13.76
N LYS A 81 3.68 -15.24 12.42
CA LYS A 81 4.81 -14.81 11.57
C LYS A 81 4.49 -13.53 10.80
N ARG A 82 4.47 -12.38 11.49
CA ARG A 82 4.19 -11.05 10.89
C ARG A 82 5.27 -10.60 9.89
N GLU A 83 6.50 -11.09 10.01
CA GLU A 83 7.65 -10.57 9.26
C GLU A 83 8.00 -11.34 7.98
N ILE A 84 7.32 -12.46 7.70
CA ILE A 84 7.69 -13.32 6.57
C ILE A 84 6.99 -12.84 5.29
N PRO A 85 7.74 -12.40 4.26
CA PRO A 85 7.19 -12.18 2.93
C PRO A 85 6.64 -13.51 2.38
N PRO A 86 5.50 -13.53 1.67
CA PRO A 86 5.03 -14.75 1.05
C PRO A 86 6.15 -15.31 0.17
N LEU A 87 6.40 -16.61 0.32
CA LEU A 87 7.32 -17.31 -0.57
C LEU A 87 6.85 -17.07 -2.01
N PRO A 88 7.76 -16.75 -2.97
CA PRO A 88 7.39 -16.75 -4.36
C PRO A 88 6.78 -18.11 -4.67
N SER A 89 5.62 -18.10 -5.32
CA SER A 89 4.91 -19.32 -5.67
C SER A 89 5.87 -20.18 -6.51
N ALA A 90 5.99 -21.46 -6.18
CA ALA A 90 6.81 -22.42 -6.91
C ALA A 90 6.32 -22.47 -8.36
N GLY A 91 6.90 -21.64 -9.23
CA GLY A 91 6.39 -21.44 -10.59
C GLY A 91 6.92 -20.20 -11.32
N GLU A 92 7.45 -19.19 -10.64
CA GLU A 92 8.05 -18.04 -11.34
C GLU A 92 9.57 -18.21 -11.49
N PRO A 93 10.11 -18.32 -12.72
CA PRO A 93 11.55 -18.26 -12.92
C PRO A 93 12.02 -16.84 -12.55
N GLN A 94 12.98 -16.79 -11.63
CA GLN A 94 13.75 -15.58 -11.36
C GLN A 94 14.49 -15.22 -12.65
N HIS A 95 13.95 -14.28 -13.43
CA HIS A 95 14.71 -13.68 -14.51
C HIS A 95 15.86 -12.89 -13.89
N GLU A 96 17.02 -13.52 -13.98
CA GLU A 96 18.37 -12.98 -14.05
C GLU A 96 18.48 -11.46 -13.93
N ARG A 97 19.19 -11.05 -12.88
CA ARG A 97 19.94 -9.79 -12.90
C ARG A 97 20.95 -9.91 -14.04
N ALA A 98 20.71 -9.22 -15.15
CA ALA A 98 21.76 -8.88 -16.10
C ALA A 98 21.95 -7.36 -16.05
N ALA A 99 23.20 -6.99 -15.82
CA ALA A 99 23.71 -5.63 -15.87
C ALA A 99 23.33 -4.92 -17.17
N HIS A 100 23.06 -3.62 -17.10
CA HIS A 100 23.65 -2.59 -17.95
C HIS A 100 23.46 -1.21 -17.30
#